data_AF-A0A157ZLQ6-F1
#
_entry.id   AF-A0A157ZLQ6-F1
#
_cell.length_a   1.000
_cell.length_b   1.000
_cell.length_c   1.000
_cell.angle_alpha   90.00
_cell.angle_beta   90.00
_cell.angle_gamma   90.00
#
_symmetry.space_group_name_H-M   'P 1'
#
loop_
_entity.id
_entity.type
_entity.pdbx_description
1 polymer ?
#
loop_
_entity_poly.entity_id
_entity_poly.type
_entity_poly.pdbx_seq_one_letter_code
_entity_poly.pdbx_strand_id
1 'polypeptide(L)'
;MQFDNTRANNLILITKDEVPTFWHVIKAGLDYMVKEGRNPDGWMPATVFKDLYEGRATCVFTSIARSATKKRGKKAEAEAPTLYETREQAIEDSCGFGIVTVRETARGKTFHIWIAVSNETTNKKQAPSILTTFHKEVWELAKACGCTHIAFGTNQDWWDDLAPRFGFTKQEVIWTTEIK
;
A
#
# COMPACT_ATOMS: atom_id res chain seq x y z
N MET A 1 -0.65 -3.77 -15.26
CA MET A 1 -1.13 -4.97 -14.57
C MET A 1 -2.64 -4.96 -14.64
N GLN A 2 -3.25 -6.03 -15.16
CA GLN A 2 -4.70 -6.13 -15.35
C GLN A 2 -5.30 -6.98 -14.23
N PHE A 3 -6.50 -6.62 -13.78
CA PHE A 3 -7.26 -7.40 -12.80
C PHE A 3 -7.60 -8.79 -13.34
N ASP A 4 -7.50 -9.82 -12.48
CA ASP A 4 -7.80 -11.21 -12.79
C ASP A 4 -8.77 -11.76 -11.73
N ASN A 5 -10.02 -11.96 -12.14
CA ASN A 5 -11.10 -12.46 -11.28
C ASN A 5 -10.93 -13.95 -10.91
N THR A 6 -9.96 -14.65 -11.50
CA THR A 6 -9.61 -16.02 -11.11
C THR A 6 -8.57 -16.05 -9.98
N ARG A 7 -7.99 -14.89 -9.63
CA ARG A 7 -6.98 -14.78 -8.58
C ARG A 7 -7.57 -14.26 -7.28
N ALA A 8 -7.15 -14.88 -6.18
CA ALA A 8 -7.44 -14.38 -4.84
C ALA A 8 -6.74 -13.05 -4.54
N ASN A 9 -5.56 -12.83 -5.12
CA ASN A 9 -4.74 -11.65 -4.84
C ASN A 9 -4.55 -10.84 -6.12
N ASN A 10 -4.86 -9.56 -6.06
CA ASN A 10 -4.79 -8.66 -7.20
C ASN A 10 -4.04 -7.38 -6.81
N LEU A 11 -3.09 -7.00 -7.67
CA LEU A 11 -2.43 -5.68 -7.63
C LEU A 11 -3.05 -4.80 -8.71
N ILE A 12 -3.79 -3.79 -8.29
CA ILE A 12 -4.69 -3.03 -9.17
C ILE A 12 -4.16 -1.61 -9.30
N LEU A 13 -3.74 -1.24 -10.51
CA LEU A 13 -3.27 0.13 -10.79
C LEU A 13 -4.47 1.05 -11.03
N ILE A 14 -4.45 2.24 -10.43
CA ILE A 14 -5.42 3.30 -10.68
C ILE A 14 -4.78 4.30 -11.63
N THR A 15 -5.43 4.53 -12.77
CA THR A 15 -5.01 5.56 -13.72
C THR A 15 -5.42 6.94 -13.22
N LYS A 16 -4.75 8.00 -13.69
CA LYS A 16 -5.04 9.38 -13.29
C LYS A 16 -6.52 9.78 -13.47
N ASP A 17 -7.17 9.23 -14.50
CA ASP A 17 -8.56 9.54 -14.84
C ASP A 17 -9.55 8.81 -13.92
N GLU A 18 -9.12 7.73 -13.27
CA GLU A 18 -9.90 6.98 -12.29
C GLU A 18 -9.74 7.52 -10.86
N VAL A 19 -8.75 8.40 -10.62
CA VAL A 19 -8.48 8.97 -9.29
C VAL A 19 -9.72 9.62 -8.68
N PRO A 20 -10.51 10.45 -9.40
CA PRO A 20 -11.72 11.05 -8.83
C PRO A 20 -12.75 10.01 -8.39
N THR A 21 -12.91 8.92 -9.15
CA THR A 21 -13.89 7.86 -8.90
C THR A 21 -13.58 7.11 -7.60
N PHE A 22 -12.31 6.79 -7.35
CA PHE A 22 -11.90 6.01 -6.16
C PHE A 22 -11.32 6.88 -5.03
N TRP A 23 -11.45 8.20 -5.14
CA TRP A 23 -10.85 9.12 -4.17
C TRP A 23 -11.42 8.93 -2.77
N HIS A 24 -12.70 8.54 -2.63
CA HIS A 24 -13.29 8.27 -1.32
C HIS A 24 -12.56 7.16 -0.56
N VAL A 25 -12.13 6.10 -1.25
CA VAL A 25 -11.35 5.00 -0.65
C VAL A 25 -9.95 5.47 -0.27
N ILE A 26 -9.27 6.17 -1.18
CA ILE A 26 -7.90 6.66 -0.97
C ILE A 26 -7.89 7.66 0.20
N LYS A 27 -8.74 8.69 0.12
CA LYS A 27 -8.85 9.76 1.12
C LYS A 27 -9.12 9.21 2.52
N ALA A 28 -10.00 8.21 2.65
CA ALA A 28 -10.28 7.61 3.94
C ALA A 28 -9.02 7.01 4.61
N GLY A 29 -8.17 6.33 3.83
CA GLY A 29 -6.89 5.82 4.33
C GLY A 29 -5.91 6.94 4.71
N LEU A 30 -5.83 8.00 3.90
CA LEU A 30 -4.97 9.16 4.17
C LEU A 30 -5.40 9.92 5.43
N ASP A 31 -6.70 10.20 5.56
CA ASP A 31 -7.27 10.89 6.72
C ASP A 31 -7.00 10.11 8.01
N TYR A 32 -7.11 8.77 7.96
CA TYR A 32 -6.77 7.91 9.09
C TYR A 32 -5.29 8.03 9.48
N MET A 33 -4.37 8.01 8.52
CA MET A 33 -2.94 8.20 8.79
C MET A 33 -2.64 9.53 9.48
N VAL A 34 -3.25 10.62 9.00
CA VAL A 34 -3.10 11.95 9.58
C VAL A 34 -3.68 12.00 11.00
N LYS A 35 -4.91 11.50 11.19
CA LYS A 35 -5.61 11.52 12.48
C LYS A 35 -4.86 10.75 13.56
N GLU A 36 -4.30 9.59 13.23
CA GLU A 36 -3.59 8.74 14.18
C GLU A 36 -2.13 9.20 14.43
N GLY A 37 -1.68 10.30 13.82
CA GLY A 37 -0.30 10.76 13.90
C GLY A 37 0.70 9.82 13.22
N ARG A 38 0.22 8.91 12.36
CA ARG A 38 1.01 7.88 11.70
C ARG A 38 1.30 8.25 10.25
N ASN A 39 1.91 9.41 10.11
CA ASN A 39 2.16 10.06 8.84
C ASN A 39 3.62 10.54 8.73
N PRO A 40 4.58 9.61 8.66
CA PRO A 40 6.01 9.95 8.74
C PRO A 40 6.47 10.83 7.56
N ASP A 41 5.79 10.74 6.42
CA ASP A 41 6.11 11.50 5.21
C ASP A 41 5.31 12.81 5.07
N GLY A 42 4.55 13.21 6.11
CA GLY A 42 3.84 14.50 6.13
C GLY A 42 2.74 14.65 5.08
N TRP A 43 2.07 13.55 4.75
CA TRP A 43 1.02 13.49 3.75
C TRP A 43 -0.16 14.41 4.03
N MET A 44 -0.57 15.11 2.99
CA MET A 44 -1.80 15.88 2.95
C MET A 44 -2.67 15.32 1.83
N PRO A 45 -3.93 14.91 2.11
CA PRO A 45 -4.81 14.35 1.09
C PRO A 45 -4.92 15.22 -0.17
N ALA A 46 -4.97 16.54 -0.03
CA ALA A 46 -5.02 17.46 -1.17
C ALA A 46 -3.77 17.38 -2.07
N THR A 47 -2.57 17.31 -1.48
CA THR A 47 -1.31 17.20 -2.23
C THR A 47 -1.23 15.85 -2.94
N VAL A 48 -1.61 14.78 -2.24
CA VAL A 48 -1.65 13.42 -2.79
C VAL A 48 -2.61 13.33 -3.98
N PHE A 49 -3.82 13.90 -3.84
CA PHE A 49 -4.79 13.95 -4.94
C PHE A 49 -4.19 14.61 -6.18
N LYS A 50 -3.56 15.78 -5.98
CA LYS A 50 -2.94 16.54 -7.06
C LYS A 50 -1.84 15.73 -7.75
N ASP A 51 -0.97 15.07 -6.99
CA ASP A 51 0.11 14.26 -7.56
C ASP A 51 -0.39 13.06 -8.36
N LEU A 52 -1.44 12.40 -7.88
CA LEU A 52 -2.09 11.31 -8.61
C LEU A 52 -2.78 11.80 -9.88
N TYR A 53 -3.52 12.90 -9.78
CA TYR A 53 -4.28 13.47 -10.90
C TYR A 53 -3.38 14.04 -12.01
N GLU A 54 -2.26 14.66 -11.63
CA GLU A 54 -1.27 15.21 -12.56
C GLU A 54 -0.29 14.12 -13.09
N GLY A 55 -0.41 12.88 -12.63
CA GLY A 55 0.44 11.77 -13.05
C GLY A 55 1.88 11.86 -12.51
N ARG A 56 2.11 12.64 -11.45
CA ARG A 56 3.39 12.67 -10.72
C ARG A 56 3.55 11.48 -9.79
N ALA A 57 2.43 10.86 -9.39
CA ALA A 57 2.38 9.65 -8.60
C ALA A 57 1.41 8.64 -9.21
N THR A 58 1.55 7.38 -8.81
CA THR A 58 0.65 6.28 -9.21
C THR A 58 0.05 5.64 -7.96
N CYS A 59 -1.26 5.42 -7.96
CA CYS A 59 -1.92 4.68 -6.89
C CYS A 59 -2.09 3.21 -7.29
N VAL A 60 -1.77 2.32 -6.36
CA VAL A 60 -1.83 0.87 -6.55
C VAL A 60 -2.59 0.26 -5.38
N PHE A 61 -3.75 -0.32 -5.64
CA PHE A 61 -4.50 -1.06 -4.65
C PHE A 61 -4.02 -2.48 -4.53
N THR A 62 -4.01 -2.96 -3.29
CA THR A 62 -3.68 -4.33 -2.93
C THR A 62 -4.95 -5.01 -2.47
N SER A 63 -5.47 -5.89 -3.30
CA SER A 63 -6.71 -6.61 -3.02
C SER A 63 -6.38 -8.06 -2.70
N ILE A 64 -6.87 -8.53 -1.56
CA ILE A 64 -6.67 -9.89 -1.08
C ILE A 64 -8.05 -10.42 -0.69
N ALA A 65 -8.50 -11.43 -1.43
CA ALA A 65 -9.79 -12.06 -1.24
C ALA A 65 -9.91 -12.66 0.17
N ARG A 66 -11.04 -12.41 0.83
CA ARG A 66 -11.30 -12.91 2.18
C ARG A 66 -11.44 -14.44 2.15
N SER A 67 -10.83 -15.11 3.12
CA SER A 67 -11.10 -16.51 3.42
C SER A 67 -11.81 -16.62 4.76
N ALA A 68 -12.93 -17.36 4.77
CA ALA A 68 -13.57 -17.71 6.03
C ALA A 68 -12.70 -18.74 6.76
N THR A 69 -12.43 -18.51 8.04
CA THR A 69 -11.81 -19.51 8.90
C THR A 69 -12.89 -20.19 9.72
N LYS A 70 -13.31 -21.40 9.35
CA LYS A 70 -14.18 -22.20 10.22
C LYS A 70 -13.31 -22.99 11.19
N LYS A 71 -13.51 -22.79 12.50
CA LYS A 71 -12.96 -23.70 13.51
C LYS A 71 -13.76 -25.00 13.49
N ARG A 72 -13.16 -26.06 12.95
CA ARG A 72 -13.67 -27.43 13.08
C ARG A 72 -12.69 -28.21 13.96
N GLY A 73 -12.98 -28.27 15.27
CA GLY A 73 -12.10 -28.93 16.24
C GLY A 73 -10.81 -28.15 16.56
N LYS A 74 -9.70 -28.85 16.88
CA LYS A 74 -8.40 -28.26 17.27
C LYS A 74 -7.55 -27.75 16.10
N LYS A 75 -7.99 -27.94 14.84
CA LYS A 75 -7.32 -27.40 13.65
C LYS A 75 -8.24 -26.39 12.97
N ALA A 76 -7.69 -25.21 12.68
CA ALA A 76 -8.33 -24.26 11.79
C ALA A 76 -8.02 -24.72 10.36
N GLU A 77 -9.05 -25.06 9.58
CA GLU A 77 -8.91 -25.22 8.13
C GLU A 77 -9.35 -23.91 7.47
N ALA A 78 -8.50 -23.37 6.59
CA ALA A 78 -8.85 -22.22 5.78
C ALA A 78 -9.78 -22.67 4.66
N GLU A 79 -10.95 -22.03 4.53
CA GLU A 79 -11.80 -22.24 3.35
C GLU A 79 -11.18 -21.56 2.12
N ALA A 80 -11.57 -22.02 0.93
CA ALA A 80 -11.21 -21.35 -0.31
C ALA A 80 -11.64 -19.87 -0.27
N PRO A 81 -10.78 -18.93 -0.71
CA PRO A 81 -11.10 -17.51 -0.66
C PRO A 81 -12.27 -17.17 -1.59
N THR A 82 -13.11 -16.23 -1.16
CA THR A 82 -14.21 -15.70 -1.98
C THR A 82 -13.62 -14.70 -2.98
N LEU A 83 -13.56 -15.11 -4.26
CA LEU A 83 -13.02 -14.27 -5.33
C LEU A 83 -13.94 -13.09 -5.65
N TYR A 84 -13.36 -11.96 -6.06
CA TYR A 84 -14.11 -10.80 -6.51
C TYR A 84 -14.58 -10.99 -7.95
N GLU A 85 -15.84 -10.63 -8.22
CA GLU A 85 -16.41 -10.73 -9.57
C GLU A 85 -15.91 -9.58 -10.46
N THR A 86 -15.70 -8.40 -9.87
CA THR A 86 -15.32 -7.16 -10.56
C THR A 86 -14.10 -6.50 -9.93
N ARG A 87 -13.41 -5.68 -10.73
CA ARG A 87 -12.26 -4.89 -10.29
C ARG A 87 -12.67 -3.87 -9.23
N GLU A 88 -13.85 -3.28 -9.39
CA GLU A 88 -14.43 -2.27 -8.51
C GLU A 88 -14.68 -2.87 -7.12
N GLN A 89 -15.31 -4.05 -7.05
CA GLN A 89 -15.47 -4.78 -5.78
C GLN A 89 -14.12 -5.03 -5.09
N ALA A 90 -13.10 -5.43 -5.87
CA ALA A 90 -11.76 -5.70 -5.35
C ALA A 90 -11.06 -4.44 -4.83
N ILE A 91 -11.32 -3.26 -5.40
CA ILE A 91 -10.80 -1.96 -4.94
C ILE A 91 -11.51 -1.51 -3.66
N GLU A 92 -12.85 -1.59 -3.64
CA GLU A 92 -13.66 -1.18 -2.49
C GLU A 92 -13.38 -2.06 -1.25
N ASP A 93 -13.07 -3.35 -1.45
CA ASP A 93 -12.68 -4.27 -0.36
C ASP A 93 -11.15 -4.40 -0.18
N SER A 94 -10.35 -3.54 -0.83
CA SER A 94 -8.89 -3.63 -0.80
C SER A 94 -8.33 -3.50 0.62
N CYS A 95 -7.34 -4.33 0.98
CA CYS A 95 -6.75 -4.31 2.32
C CYS A 95 -5.78 -3.14 2.56
N GLY A 96 -5.48 -2.38 1.52
CA GLY A 96 -4.60 -1.22 1.56
C GLY A 96 -4.23 -0.76 0.15
N PHE A 97 -3.56 0.38 0.09
CA PHE A 97 -3.01 0.91 -1.15
C PHE A 97 -1.58 1.41 -0.94
N GLY A 98 -0.82 1.31 -2.02
CA GLY A 98 0.46 1.96 -2.21
C GLY A 98 0.27 3.20 -3.06
N ILE A 99 0.78 4.35 -2.62
CA ILE A 99 1.09 5.41 -3.58
C ILE A 99 2.55 5.26 -3.93
N VAL A 100 2.88 5.46 -5.19
CA VAL A 100 4.21 5.20 -5.72
C VAL A 100 4.70 6.47 -6.39
N THR A 101 5.90 6.90 -6.03
CA THR A 101 6.64 7.93 -6.75
C THR A 101 8.03 7.45 -7.09
N VAL A 102 8.56 8.00 -8.17
CA VAL A 102 9.97 7.86 -8.52
C VAL A 102 10.65 9.16 -8.15
N ARG A 103 11.67 9.08 -7.29
CA ARG A 103 12.38 10.24 -6.74
C ARG A 103 13.86 10.16 -7.08
N GLU A 104 14.48 11.27 -7.43
CA GLU A 104 15.93 11.38 -7.42
C GLU A 104 16.39 11.68 -6.00
N THR A 105 17.32 10.87 -5.48
CA THR A 105 17.88 11.03 -4.14
C THR A 105 19.40 11.01 -4.20
N ALA A 106 20.08 11.30 -3.08
CA ALA A 106 21.53 11.17 -2.99
C ALA A 106 22.04 9.73 -3.26
N ARG A 107 21.17 8.72 -3.15
CA ARG A 107 21.48 7.32 -3.48
C ARG A 107 21.12 6.96 -4.94
N GLY A 108 20.59 7.93 -5.69
CA GLY A 108 20.06 7.77 -7.04
C GLY A 108 18.55 7.59 -7.07
N LYS A 109 18.07 7.11 -8.22
CA LYS A 109 16.64 6.97 -8.53
C LYS A 109 15.98 5.94 -7.62
N THR A 110 15.06 6.40 -6.79
CA THR A 110 14.41 5.64 -5.73
C THR A 110 12.92 5.48 -6.03
N PHE A 111 12.46 4.24 -5.97
CA PHE A 111 11.06 3.87 -6.03
C PHE A 111 10.47 3.98 -4.62
N HIS A 112 9.79 5.09 -4.35
CA HIS A 112 9.24 5.37 -3.03
C HIS A 112 7.78 4.94 -2.96
N ILE A 113 7.49 4.04 -2.03
CA ILE A 113 6.16 3.45 -1.84
C ILE A 113 5.60 3.94 -0.53
N TRP A 114 4.36 4.36 -0.54
CA TRP A 114 3.67 4.77 0.65
C TRP A 114 2.52 3.83 0.92
N ILE A 115 2.63 3.03 1.97
CA ILE A 115 1.67 1.96 2.27
C ILE A 115 0.67 2.47 3.30
N ALA A 116 -0.56 2.70 2.84
CA ALA A 116 -1.69 3.02 3.68
C ALA A 116 -2.59 1.78 3.84
N VAL A 117 -2.80 1.37 5.09
CA VAL A 117 -3.84 0.39 5.44
C VAL A 117 -5.14 1.16 5.66
N SER A 118 -6.08 1.01 4.74
CA SER A 118 -7.35 1.74 4.73
C SER A 118 -8.34 1.15 5.74
N ASN A 119 -8.73 1.85 6.80
CA ASN A 119 -9.95 1.64 7.62
C ASN A 119 -10.13 0.38 8.53
N GLU A 120 -11.24 0.35 9.30
CA GLU A 120 -11.65 -0.71 10.24
C GLU A 120 -12.25 -1.96 9.59
N THR A 121 -12.72 -1.83 8.34
CA THR A 121 -13.35 -2.92 7.56
C THR A 121 -12.36 -3.70 6.73
N THR A 122 -11.15 -3.20 6.54
CA THR A 122 -10.09 -3.94 5.87
C THR A 122 -9.61 -5.09 6.74
N ASN A 123 -9.17 -6.13 6.04
CA ASN A 123 -8.52 -7.27 6.64
C ASN A 123 -7.16 -6.86 7.21
N LYS A 124 -7.15 -6.10 8.33
CA LYS A 124 -5.95 -5.64 9.05
C LYS A 124 -4.99 -6.80 9.35
N LYS A 125 -5.53 -8.02 9.50
CA LYS A 125 -4.75 -9.26 9.70
C LYS A 125 -3.93 -9.67 8.48
N GLN A 126 -4.31 -9.23 7.28
CA GLN A 126 -3.61 -9.50 6.03
C GLN A 126 -2.92 -8.26 5.44
N ALA A 127 -3.01 -7.08 6.06
CA ALA A 127 -2.17 -5.94 5.71
C ALA A 127 -0.64 -6.24 5.78
N PRO A 128 -0.14 -7.07 6.73
CA PRO A 128 1.23 -7.59 6.71
C PRO A 128 1.59 -8.35 5.45
N SER A 129 0.59 -8.87 4.75
CA SER A 129 0.82 -9.65 3.54
C SER A 129 0.99 -8.81 2.28
N ILE A 130 0.87 -7.48 2.32
CA ILE A 130 0.98 -6.65 1.11
C ILE A 130 2.34 -6.82 0.44
N LEU A 131 3.47 -6.58 1.14
CA LEU A 131 4.78 -6.85 0.53
C LEU A 131 5.08 -8.35 0.47
N THR A 132 4.61 -9.21 1.39
CA THR A 132 4.86 -10.66 1.22
C THR A 132 4.20 -11.21 -0.04
N THR A 133 3.04 -10.67 -0.41
CA THR A 133 2.22 -11.13 -1.54
C THR A 133 2.67 -10.47 -2.84
N PHE A 134 3.02 -9.18 -2.80
CA PHE A 134 3.30 -8.39 -4.01
C PHE A 134 4.76 -7.94 -4.14
N HIS A 135 5.69 -8.46 -3.33
CA HIS A 135 7.12 -8.11 -3.39
C HIS A 135 7.69 -8.24 -4.80
N LYS A 136 7.36 -9.33 -5.50
CA LYS A 136 7.90 -9.56 -6.85
C LYS A 136 7.42 -8.48 -7.82
N GLU A 137 6.13 -8.20 -7.82
CA GLU A 137 5.49 -7.20 -8.68
C GLU A 137 6.03 -5.79 -8.41
N VAL A 138 6.22 -5.46 -7.13
CA VAL A 138 6.79 -4.18 -6.70
C VAL A 138 8.24 -4.04 -7.17
N TRP A 139 9.07 -5.08 -7.04
CA TRP A 139 10.48 -5.03 -7.45
C TRP A 139 10.63 -4.96 -8.97
N GLU A 140 9.84 -5.72 -9.72
CA GLU A 140 9.85 -5.65 -11.18
C GLU A 140 9.38 -4.29 -11.67
N LEU A 141 8.38 -3.69 -11.03
CA LEU A 141 7.96 -2.32 -11.34
C LEU A 141 9.06 -1.29 -11.05
N ALA A 142 9.74 -1.39 -9.90
CA ALA A 142 10.86 -0.52 -9.55
C ALA A 142 12.00 -0.60 -10.59
N LYS A 143 12.36 -1.81 -11.01
CA LYS A 143 13.37 -2.05 -12.07
C LYS A 143 12.93 -1.48 -13.41
N ALA A 144 11.67 -1.69 -13.81
CA ALA A 144 11.13 -1.15 -15.06
C ALA A 144 11.15 0.39 -15.08
N CYS A 145 11.03 1.03 -13.91
CA CYS A 145 11.19 2.48 -13.76
C CYS A 145 12.67 2.94 -13.73
N GLY A 146 13.64 2.03 -13.82
CA GLY A 146 15.07 2.32 -13.74
C GLY A 146 15.54 2.71 -12.33
N CYS A 147 14.80 2.33 -11.29
CA CYS A 147 15.17 2.65 -9.91
C CYS A 147 16.27 1.69 -9.42
N THR A 148 17.20 2.23 -8.64
CA THR A 148 18.28 1.46 -7.98
C THR A 148 17.97 1.19 -6.51
N HIS A 149 16.98 1.89 -5.95
CA HIS A 149 16.58 1.78 -4.55
C HIS A 149 15.05 1.69 -4.44
N ILE A 150 14.58 1.02 -3.40
CA ILE A 150 13.18 1.05 -2.96
C ILE A 150 13.17 1.59 -1.54
N ALA A 151 12.30 2.55 -1.28
CA ALA A 151 12.06 3.07 0.06
C ALA A 151 10.55 3.03 0.32
N PHE A 152 10.15 2.92 1.59
CA PHE A 152 8.74 3.03 1.92
C PHE A 152 8.48 3.75 3.23
N GLY A 153 7.36 4.49 3.25
CA GLY A 153 6.75 5.03 4.45
C GLY A 153 5.49 4.24 4.79
N THR A 154 5.23 4.03 6.08
CA THR A 154 4.07 3.26 6.55
C THR A 154 3.48 3.85 7.82
N ASN A 155 2.18 3.59 8.04
CA ASN A 155 1.46 3.95 9.25
C ASN A 155 1.37 2.80 10.27
N GLN A 156 2.25 1.81 10.19
CA GLN A 156 2.17 0.61 11.03
C GLN A 156 3.51 0.21 11.62
N ASP A 157 3.54 0.04 12.94
CA ASP A 157 4.76 -0.26 13.70
C ASP A 157 5.25 -1.70 13.48
N TRP A 158 4.37 -2.63 13.07
CA TRP A 158 4.75 -4.03 12.82
C TRP A 158 5.72 -4.23 11.65
N TRP A 159 5.97 -3.17 10.85
CA TRP A 159 7.02 -3.20 9.83
C TRP A 159 8.42 -3.25 10.40
N ASP A 160 8.64 -2.82 11.64
CA ASP A 160 9.96 -2.90 12.28
C ASP A 160 10.47 -4.35 12.33
N ASP A 161 9.57 -5.33 12.49
CA ASP A 161 9.90 -6.76 12.51
C ASP A 161 9.90 -7.41 11.11
N LEU A 162 9.09 -6.90 10.19
CA LEU A 162 8.84 -7.54 8.89
C LEU A 162 9.76 -7.01 7.79
N ALA A 163 10.00 -5.70 7.73
CA ALA A 163 10.77 -5.05 6.68
C ALA A 163 12.21 -5.59 6.55
N PRO A 164 12.94 -5.90 7.65
CA PRO A 164 14.28 -6.47 7.55
C PRO A 164 14.34 -7.79 6.77
N ARG A 165 13.26 -8.58 6.79
CA ARG A 165 13.18 -9.86 6.04
C ARG A 165 13.19 -9.66 4.52
N PHE A 166 12.89 -8.46 4.06
CA PHE A 166 12.92 -8.05 2.65
C PHE A 166 14.17 -7.22 2.31
N GLY A 167 15.14 -7.13 3.22
CA GLY A 167 16.39 -6.40 3.01
C GLY A 167 16.28 -4.88 3.25
N PHE A 168 15.17 -4.39 3.81
CA PHE A 168 15.08 -3.00 4.23
C PHE A 168 15.87 -2.74 5.50
N THR A 169 16.45 -1.55 5.59
CA THR A 169 17.07 -1.02 6.81
C THR A 169 16.32 0.23 7.24
N LYS A 170 15.90 0.29 8.50
CA LYS A 170 15.21 1.46 9.06
C LYS A 170 16.17 2.65 9.07
N GLN A 171 15.70 3.80 8.59
CA GLN A 171 16.44 5.05 8.60
C GLN A 171 15.68 6.06 9.47
N GLU A 172 16.26 6.42 10.61
CA GLU A 172 15.77 7.52 11.44
C GLU A 172 16.79 8.65 11.37
N VAL A 173 16.41 9.78 10.76
CA VAL A 173 17.23 11.00 10.84
C VAL A 173 16.29 12.20 10.98
N ILE A 174 15.97 12.56 12.22
CA ILE A 174 15.23 13.77 12.56
C ILE A 174 16.10 14.61 13.49
N TRP A 175 16.56 15.77 13.00
CA TRP A 175 17.28 16.77 13.79
C TRP A 175 16.34 17.95 14.04
N THR A 176 16.12 18.30 15.31
CA THR A 176 15.25 19.43 15.69
C THR A 176 16.05 20.44 16.51
N THR A 177 15.68 21.71 16.39
CA THR A 177 16.19 22.80 17.25
C THR A 177 15.01 23.69 17.61
N GLU A 178 14.98 24.18 18.83
CA GLU A 178 14.00 25.17 19.29
C GLU A 178 14.54 26.58 18.98
N ILE A 179 13.71 27.45 18.41
CA ILE A 179 14.07 28.87 18.24
C ILE A 179 13.76 29.55 19.57
N LYS A 180 14.80 30.11 20.21
CA LYS A 180 14.68 30.98 21.38
C LYS A 180 14.41 32.41 20.98
#